data_AF-A0AAD9U6M2-F1
#
_entry.id   AF-A0AAD9U6M2-F1
#
_cell.length_a   1.000
_cell.length_b   1.000
_cell.length_c   1.000
_cell.angle_alpha   90.00
_cell.angle_beta   90.00
_cell.angle_gamma   90.00
#
_symmetry.space_group_name_H-M   'P 1'
#
loop_
_entity.id
_entity.type
_entity.pdbx_description
1 polymer ?
#
loop_
_entity_poly.entity_id
_entity_poly.type
_entity_poly.pdbx_seq_one_letter_code
_entity_poly.pdbx_strand_id
1 'polypeptide(L)'
;MEYLPREIVHDILSRLSVTSLLQLKLVCKSWHNLAQDPLLVSMHFYHAPENDPCLIIHCDHPIRNHLYSLELSDPENDQRVNKLRVPMFPEFHIKGSCKGLLCLCDSSTRDSLYAYNPFTRNYIELPKSIDETLYDLSLVYGFGFNQMTKEYKVVKVVYWRIRPRYPCHFSRMFSLQSEVQIFTLGKPSWRSLGKIPHHLYDQGPSQVLVNGRLHWTTWPRKYRIGCSLISFDLEDEQFREVSKPDSGGLERFTFDVVELGGCLAGVLHLHYGQLEIWVMKEYDLKESWIKEFSVAIHIPRGLEHADWNSAEPFRNSKFYRKSSFVRVLGLLKNGEVLLEYKCRALVTYDQKDGTFMDLTFPGMPYWFEAVVHEGSIHWIDTLTG
;
A
#
# COMPACT_ATOMS: atom_id res chain seq x y z
N MET A 1 21.86 -14.18 27.30
CA MET A 1 21.88 -14.64 25.89
C MET A 1 23.19 -15.31 25.47
N GLU A 2 24.33 -15.08 26.14
CA GLU A 2 25.62 -15.70 25.77
C GLU A 2 25.65 -17.25 25.85
N TYR A 3 24.64 -17.86 26.48
CA TYR A 3 24.48 -19.31 26.60
C TYR A 3 23.39 -19.89 25.68
N LEU A 4 22.68 -19.06 24.92
CA LEU A 4 21.66 -19.53 23.97
C LEU A 4 22.31 -19.79 22.60
N PRO A 5 21.94 -20.89 21.91
CA PRO A 5 22.35 -21.10 20.53
C PRO A 5 21.95 -19.91 19.65
N ARG A 6 22.78 -19.60 18.65
CA ARG A 6 22.59 -18.45 17.76
C ARG A 6 21.20 -18.48 17.13
N GLU A 7 20.73 -19.65 16.73
CA GLU A 7 19.45 -19.88 16.06
C GLU A 7 18.27 -19.50 16.95
N ILE A 8 18.35 -19.83 18.25
CA ILE A 8 17.31 -19.47 19.24
C ILE A 8 17.27 -17.97 19.45
N VAL A 9 18.44 -17.33 19.48
CA VAL A 9 18.50 -15.86 19.55
C VAL A 9 17.83 -15.23 18.32
N HIS A 10 18.07 -15.75 17.11
CA HIS A 10 17.42 -15.20 15.91
C HIS A 10 15.90 -15.37 15.94
N ASP A 11 15.39 -16.54 16.33
CA ASP A 11 13.94 -16.78 16.47
C ASP A 11 13.31 -15.81 17.46
N ILE A 12 13.89 -15.65 18.67
CA ILE A 12 13.38 -14.70 19.67
C ILE A 12 13.33 -13.28 19.13
N LEU A 13 14.41 -12.80 18.52
CA LEU A 13 14.49 -11.42 18.05
C LEU A 13 13.62 -11.17 16.83
N SER A 14 13.44 -12.16 15.96
CA SER A 14 12.61 -12.04 14.75
C SER A 14 11.14 -11.80 15.04
N ARG A 15 10.69 -12.09 16.27
CA ARG A 15 9.32 -11.86 16.75
C ARG A 15 9.13 -10.50 17.43
N LEU A 16 10.20 -9.74 17.64
CA LEU A 16 10.13 -8.39 18.22
C LEU A 16 9.69 -7.38 17.17
N SER A 17 9.11 -6.27 17.63
CA SER A 17 8.77 -5.17 16.74
C SER A 17 10.01 -4.52 16.13
N VAL A 18 9.85 -3.89 14.95
CA VAL A 18 10.95 -3.19 14.28
C VAL A 18 11.55 -2.10 15.18
N THR A 19 10.74 -1.41 15.97
CA THR A 19 11.22 -0.39 16.91
C THR A 19 12.12 -1.00 17.98
N SER A 20 11.74 -2.14 18.57
CA SER A 20 12.60 -2.87 19.50
C SER A 20 13.90 -3.32 18.84
N LEU A 21 13.83 -3.85 17.61
CA LEU A 21 15.01 -4.27 16.85
C LEU A 21 15.98 -3.11 16.55
N LEU A 22 15.49 -1.90 16.31
CA LEU A 22 16.33 -0.71 16.17
C LEU A 22 17.04 -0.32 17.47
N GLN A 23 16.37 -0.48 18.61
CA GLN A 23 16.97 -0.19 19.91
C GLN A 23 18.08 -1.17 20.28
N LEU A 24 18.01 -2.43 19.84
CA LEU A 24 19.07 -3.42 20.05
C LEU A 24 20.42 -2.96 19.49
N LYS A 25 20.41 -2.21 18.38
CA LYS A 25 21.63 -1.65 17.78
C LYS A 25 22.39 -0.70 18.71
N LEU A 26 21.73 -0.15 19.73
CA LEU A 26 22.29 0.79 20.69
C LEU A 26 22.87 0.11 21.95
N VAL A 27 22.64 -1.19 22.13
CA VAL A 27 23.01 -1.90 23.37
C VAL A 27 24.50 -2.24 23.39
N CYS A 28 25.00 -3.01 22.42
CA CYS A 28 26.42 -3.34 22.28
C CYS A 28 26.79 -3.75 20.85
N LYS A 29 28.09 -3.93 20.55
CA LYS A 29 28.59 -4.31 19.22
C LYS A 29 28.03 -5.65 18.72
N SER A 30 27.90 -6.65 19.61
CA SER A 30 27.36 -7.97 19.24
C SER A 30 25.90 -7.85 18.80
N TRP A 31 25.08 -7.09 19.53
CA TRP A 31 23.69 -6.79 19.18
C TRP A 31 23.56 -5.97 17.90
N HIS A 32 24.47 -5.01 17.71
CA HIS A 32 24.55 -4.23 16.48
C HIS A 32 24.79 -5.11 15.25
N ASN A 33 25.77 -6.01 15.32
CA ASN A 33 26.09 -6.94 14.23
C ASN A 33 24.94 -7.93 13.98
N LEU A 34 24.31 -8.41 15.05
CA LEU A 34 23.16 -9.32 14.95
C LEU A 34 21.95 -8.64 14.29
N ALA A 35 21.70 -7.36 14.59
CA ALA A 35 20.66 -6.56 13.96
C ALA A 35 20.97 -6.18 12.49
N GLN A 36 22.14 -6.54 11.97
CA GLN A 36 22.50 -6.43 10.56
C GLN A 36 22.55 -7.80 9.87
N ASP A 37 22.31 -8.89 10.60
CA ASP A 37 22.34 -10.23 10.05
C ASP A 37 21.17 -10.43 9.07
N PRO A 38 21.42 -10.77 7.79
CA PRO A 38 20.36 -11.05 6.82
C PRO A 38 19.40 -12.17 7.26
N LEU A 39 19.88 -13.12 8.06
CA LEU A 39 19.05 -14.18 8.60
C LEU A 39 17.94 -13.63 9.49
N LEU A 40 18.28 -12.67 10.37
CA LEU A 40 17.31 -12.04 11.25
C LEU A 40 16.24 -11.29 10.45
N VAL A 41 16.63 -10.58 9.38
CA VAL A 41 15.68 -9.90 8.49
C VAL A 41 14.74 -10.91 7.82
N SER A 42 15.28 -12.02 7.32
CA SER A 42 14.48 -13.04 6.64
C SER A 42 13.47 -13.71 7.58
N MET A 43 13.88 -14.02 8.82
CA MET A 43 12.99 -14.58 9.84
C MET A 43 11.95 -13.55 10.29
N HIS A 44 12.31 -12.28 10.43
CA HIS A 44 11.36 -11.23 10.79
C HIS A 44 10.26 -11.08 9.74
N PHE A 45 10.60 -11.13 8.44
CA PHE A 45 9.57 -11.15 7.38
C PHE A 45 8.74 -12.43 7.36
N TYR A 46 9.32 -13.57 7.75
CA TYR A 46 8.58 -14.82 7.87
C TYR A 46 7.51 -14.76 8.98
N HIS A 47 7.82 -14.12 10.11
CA HIS A 47 6.87 -13.93 11.22
C HIS A 47 5.96 -12.70 11.07
N ALA A 48 6.22 -11.81 10.13
CA ALA A 48 5.42 -10.59 9.94
C ALA A 48 3.90 -10.87 9.79
N PRO A 49 3.43 -11.91 9.06
CA PRO A 49 2.01 -12.23 8.95
C PRO A 49 1.36 -12.72 10.26
N GLU A 50 2.14 -13.13 11.27
CA GLU A 50 1.64 -13.62 12.56
C GLU A 50 1.35 -12.49 13.57
N ASN A 51 1.76 -11.27 13.24
CA ASN A 51 1.71 -10.07 14.07
C ASN A 51 0.74 -9.05 13.49
N ASP A 52 0.24 -8.16 14.35
CA ASP A 52 -0.55 -7.03 13.89
C ASP A 52 0.30 -6.09 13.01
N PRO A 53 -0.30 -5.47 11.98
CA PRO A 53 0.42 -4.66 11.03
C PRO A 53 1.01 -3.41 11.68
N CYS A 54 2.21 -3.02 11.22
CA CYS A 54 2.69 -1.66 11.42
C CYS A 54 2.07 -0.75 10.35
N LEU A 55 1.63 0.44 10.76
CA LEU A 55 1.11 1.46 9.86
C LEU A 55 2.12 2.58 9.69
N ILE A 56 2.36 2.96 8.44
CA ILE A 56 3.00 4.22 8.10
C ILE A 56 1.89 5.25 7.86
N ILE A 57 1.88 6.29 8.68
CA ILE A 57 0.91 7.38 8.61
C ILE A 57 1.57 8.56 7.91
N HIS A 58 1.07 8.90 6.72
CA HIS A 58 1.56 10.00 5.91
C HIS A 58 0.64 11.21 6.04
N CYS A 59 1.19 12.32 6.54
CA CYS A 59 0.47 13.54 6.83
C CYS A 59 0.97 14.70 5.94
N ASP A 60 0.02 15.48 5.42
CA ASP A 60 0.27 16.67 4.60
C ASP A 60 -0.25 17.97 5.24
N HIS A 61 -0.93 17.89 6.38
CA HIS A 61 -1.50 19.05 7.08
C HIS A 61 -1.45 18.89 8.62
N PRO A 62 -1.02 19.92 9.39
CA PRO A 62 -0.70 21.29 8.95
C PRO A 62 0.71 21.44 8.36
N ILE A 63 1.58 20.45 8.57
CA ILE A 63 2.95 20.44 8.05
C ILE A 63 3.05 19.34 6.99
N ARG A 64 3.55 19.70 5.81
CA ARG A 64 3.64 18.78 4.67
C ARG A 64 4.70 17.70 4.90
N ASN A 65 4.42 16.51 4.37
CA ASN A 65 5.37 15.40 4.19
C ASN A 65 5.96 14.85 5.49
N HIS A 66 5.13 14.71 6.53
CA HIS A 66 5.53 13.98 7.72
C HIS A 66 5.09 12.53 7.63
N LEU A 67 6.02 11.64 8.01
CA LEU A 67 5.74 10.24 8.21
C LEU A 67 5.76 9.93 9.69
N TYR A 68 4.84 9.08 10.10
CA TYR A 68 4.82 8.49 11.42
C TYR A 68 4.67 6.97 11.30
N SER A 69 5.12 6.26 12.33
CA SER A 69 4.91 4.83 12.48
C SER A 69 3.98 4.57 13.66
N LEU A 70 3.11 3.60 13.50
CA LEU A 70 2.22 3.10 14.55
C LEU A 70 2.29 1.57 14.52
N GLU A 71 2.71 0.97 15.63
CA GLU A 71 2.74 -0.47 15.83
C GLU A 71 1.51 -0.85 16.66
N LEU A 72 0.58 -1.62 16.10
CA LEU A 72 -0.69 -1.99 16.75
C LEU A 72 -0.57 -3.16 17.76
N SER A 73 0.60 -3.36 18.34
CA SER A 73 0.92 -4.49 19.23
C SER A 73 0.45 -4.30 20.66
N ASP A 74 -0.11 -5.37 21.26
CA ASP A 74 -0.67 -5.56 22.62
C ASP A 74 -1.04 -4.30 23.44
N PRO A 75 -2.32 -4.13 23.86
CA PRO A 75 -2.85 -2.93 24.52
C PRO A 75 -2.24 -2.60 25.90
N GLU A 76 -1.36 -3.44 26.45
CA GLU A 76 -0.65 -3.15 27.70
C GLU A 76 0.49 -2.13 27.53
N ASN A 77 0.92 -1.87 26.30
CA ASN A 77 1.97 -0.89 26.01
C ASN A 77 1.36 0.48 25.69
N ASP A 78 2.05 1.56 26.09
CA ASP A 78 1.66 2.95 25.87
C ASP A 78 1.79 3.30 24.36
N GLN A 79 0.83 2.79 23.57
CA GLN A 79 0.82 2.87 22.11
C GLN A 79 0.75 4.34 21.68
N ARG A 80 1.82 4.79 21.04
CA ARG A 80 1.97 6.17 20.57
C ARG A 80 2.47 6.21 19.15
N VAL A 81 2.07 7.27 18.45
CA VAL A 81 2.50 7.50 17.08
C VAL A 81 3.92 8.06 17.11
N ASN A 82 4.87 7.35 16.50
CA ASN A 82 6.28 7.72 16.49
C ASN A 82 6.61 8.49 15.22
N LYS A 83 7.02 9.75 15.34
CA LYS A 83 7.45 10.57 14.20
C LYS A 83 8.71 9.99 13.56
N LEU A 84 8.63 9.68 12.27
CA LEU A 84 9.74 9.20 11.48
C LEU A 84 10.53 10.38 10.90
N ARG A 85 11.85 10.20 10.79
CA ARG A 85 12.71 11.20 10.15
C ARG A 85 12.71 10.96 8.66
N VAL A 86 12.09 11.88 7.94
CA VAL A 86 12.10 11.92 6.49
C VAL A 86 13.34 12.69 6.02
N PRO A 87 14.14 12.14 5.10
CA PRO A 87 15.18 12.89 4.38
C PRO A 87 14.63 14.17 3.72
N MET A 88 15.51 15.04 3.22
CA MET A 88 15.10 16.22 2.46
C MET A 88 14.58 15.84 1.07
N PHE A 89 13.41 15.20 1.02
CA PHE A 89 12.70 14.91 -0.21
C PHE A 89 11.90 16.12 -0.69
N PRO A 90 11.65 16.24 -2.00
CA PRO A 90 10.52 17.03 -2.48
C PRO A 90 9.21 16.49 -1.90
N GLU A 91 8.11 17.21 -2.10
CA GLU A 91 6.80 16.68 -1.74
C GLU A 91 6.56 15.34 -2.43
N PHE A 92 6.08 14.31 -1.71
CA PHE A 92 5.96 12.95 -2.28
C PHE A 92 4.62 12.29 -1.97
N HIS A 93 4.27 11.25 -2.73
CA HIS A 93 3.23 10.29 -2.43
C HIS A 93 3.84 8.92 -2.17
N ILE A 94 3.26 8.16 -1.25
CA ILE A 94 3.56 6.73 -1.15
C ILE A 94 2.82 6.03 -2.29
N LYS A 95 3.53 5.24 -3.09
CA LYS A 95 2.96 4.44 -4.18
C LYS A 95 2.90 2.96 -3.86
N GLY A 96 3.70 2.50 -2.90
CA GLY A 96 3.67 1.12 -2.44
C GLY A 96 4.52 0.94 -1.20
N SER A 97 4.27 -0.16 -0.50
CA SER A 97 4.98 -0.62 0.68
C SER A 97 5.21 -2.11 0.50
N CYS A 98 6.46 -2.57 0.59
CA CYS A 98 6.78 -3.98 0.44
C CYS A 98 8.07 -4.32 1.19
N LYS A 99 8.03 -5.35 2.05
CA LYS A 99 9.18 -5.90 2.78
C LYS A 99 10.14 -4.83 3.32
N GLY A 100 9.63 -3.89 4.12
CA GLY A 100 10.47 -2.86 4.75
C GLY A 100 10.79 -1.63 3.92
N LEU A 101 10.45 -1.61 2.64
CA LEU A 101 10.68 -0.46 1.77
C LEU A 101 9.37 0.22 1.37
N LEU A 102 9.44 1.54 1.27
CA LEU A 102 8.42 2.39 0.68
C LEU A 102 8.88 2.81 -0.71
N CYS A 103 7.98 2.73 -1.68
CA CYS A 103 8.14 3.37 -2.98
C CYS A 103 7.50 4.76 -2.92
N LEU A 104 8.32 5.79 -2.96
CA LEU A 104 7.90 7.18 -2.92
C LEU A 104 7.98 7.80 -4.32
N CYS A 105 6.99 8.59 -4.69
CA CYS A 105 6.96 9.34 -5.94
C CYS A 105 6.89 10.83 -5.64
N ASP A 106 7.79 11.61 -6.22
CA ASP A 106 7.77 13.07 -6.15
C ASP A 106 6.44 13.60 -6.72
N SER A 107 5.74 14.41 -5.94
CA SER A 107 4.47 15.05 -6.27
C SER A 107 4.63 16.14 -7.34
N SER A 108 5.81 16.76 -7.44
CA SER A 108 6.08 17.87 -8.35
C SER A 108 6.40 17.39 -9.77
N THR A 109 7.32 16.44 -9.90
CA THR A 109 7.72 15.87 -11.20
C THR A 109 6.83 14.70 -11.63
N ARG A 110 6.19 14.01 -10.67
CA ARG A 110 5.39 12.78 -10.86
C ARG A 110 6.16 11.59 -11.45
N ASP A 111 7.46 11.71 -11.66
CA ASP A 111 8.31 10.70 -12.29
C ASP A 111 9.52 10.30 -11.44
N SER A 112 10.07 11.22 -10.63
CA SER A 112 11.15 10.87 -9.71
C SER A 112 10.66 9.92 -8.63
N LEU A 113 11.25 8.73 -8.60
CA LEU A 113 10.91 7.66 -7.67
C LEU A 113 12.04 7.41 -6.69
N TYR A 114 11.70 7.06 -5.46
CA TYR A 114 12.64 6.72 -4.41
C TYR A 114 12.23 5.42 -3.72
N ALA A 115 13.18 4.52 -3.51
CA ALA A 115 13.04 3.41 -2.57
C ALA A 115 13.56 3.87 -1.21
N TYR A 116 12.73 3.86 -0.17
CA TYR A 116 13.05 4.42 1.14
C TYR A 116 12.71 3.45 2.27
N ASN A 117 13.64 3.25 3.20
CA ASN A 117 13.39 2.51 4.43
C ASN A 117 13.11 3.52 5.57
N PRO A 118 11.88 3.58 6.10
CA PRO A 118 11.51 4.55 7.13
C PRO A 118 12.26 4.38 8.46
N PHE A 119 12.73 3.17 8.76
CA PHE A 119 13.33 2.81 10.04
C PHE A 119 14.86 2.93 10.03
N THR A 120 15.52 2.59 8.92
CA THR A 120 16.97 2.83 8.76
C THR A 120 17.28 4.23 8.25
N ARG A 121 16.30 4.90 7.64
CA ARG A 121 16.39 6.25 7.05
C ARG A 121 17.23 6.34 5.78
N ASN A 122 17.57 5.20 5.19
CA ASN A 122 18.30 5.14 3.93
C ASN A 122 17.33 5.17 2.77
N TYR A 123 17.76 5.77 1.66
CA TYR A 123 17.00 5.81 0.43
C TYR A 123 17.90 5.71 -0.78
N ILE A 124 17.30 5.29 -1.89
CA ILE A 124 17.91 5.33 -3.22
C ILE A 124 16.94 6.03 -4.16
N GLU A 125 17.43 7.03 -4.88
CA GLU A 125 16.74 7.61 -6.03
C GLU A 125 16.85 6.66 -7.21
N LEU A 126 15.71 6.34 -7.81
CA LEU A 126 15.69 5.46 -8.97
C LEU A 126 16.08 6.25 -10.22
N PRO A 127 16.73 5.61 -11.22
CA PRO A 127 17.02 6.27 -12.48
C PRO A 127 15.75 6.88 -13.08
N LYS A 128 15.86 8.03 -13.74
CA LYS A 128 14.70 8.60 -14.42
C LYS A 128 14.33 7.75 -15.63
N SER A 129 13.04 7.60 -15.89
CA SER A 129 12.56 7.08 -17.16
C SER A 129 12.76 8.16 -18.22
N ILE A 130 13.23 7.79 -19.40
CA ILE A 130 13.47 8.73 -20.51
C ILE A 130 12.11 9.26 -21.02
N ASP A 131 11.63 10.39 -20.48
CA ASP A 131 10.89 11.48 -21.18
C ASP A 131 10.25 12.45 -20.17
N GLU A 132 10.97 13.54 -19.84
CA GLU A 132 10.51 14.60 -18.94
C GLU A 132 9.54 15.61 -19.60
N THR A 133 9.20 15.43 -20.89
CA THR A 133 8.66 16.52 -21.72
C THR A 133 7.16 16.46 -22.03
N LEU A 134 6.45 15.41 -21.58
CA LEU A 134 5.06 15.19 -21.96
C LEU A 134 4.09 15.60 -20.84
N TYR A 135 3.61 16.84 -20.91
CA TYR A 135 2.46 17.29 -20.15
C TYR A 135 1.21 16.52 -20.63
N ASP A 136 0.40 15.95 -19.73
CA ASP A 136 -0.85 15.15 -19.96
C ASP A 136 -0.70 13.60 -19.94
N LEU A 137 0.20 13.07 -19.09
CA LEU A 137 0.33 11.63 -18.79
C LEU A 137 -0.51 11.20 -17.58
N SER A 138 -1.03 9.97 -17.63
CA SER A 138 -1.51 9.24 -16.44
C SER A 138 -0.52 8.13 -16.09
N LEU A 139 -0.10 8.06 -14.84
CA LEU A 139 0.93 7.14 -14.35
C LEU A 139 0.33 6.22 -13.30
N VAL A 140 0.53 4.92 -13.48
CA VAL A 140 0.19 3.88 -12.50
C VAL A 140 1.46 3.17 -12.11
N TYR A 141 1.64 2.93 -10.82
CA TYR A 141 2.83 2.27 -10.31
C TYR A 141 2.48 0.88 -9.78
N GLY A 142 3.52 0.09 -9.56
CA GLY A 142 3.55 -1.24 -8.97
C GLY A 142 4.82 -1.34 -8.16
N PHE A 143 4.78 -1.69 -6.87
CA PHE A 143 6.01 -1.97 -6.11
C PHE A 143 5.90 -3.28 -5.37
N GLY A 144 6.85 -4.19 -5.59
CA GLY A 144 6.83 -5.48 -4.94
C GLY A 144 8.19 -6.18 -4.92
N PHE A 145 8.26 -7.23 -4.13
CA PHE A 145 9.44 -8.06 -3.94
C PHE A 145 9.23 -9.44 -4.56
N ASN A 146 10.08 -9.82 -5.52
CA ASN A 146 10.11 -11.15 -6.07
C ASN A 146 10.82 -12.09 -5.09
N GLN A 147 10.09 -13.05 -4.52
CA GLN A 147 10.63 -13.97 -3.52
C GLN A 147 11.68 -14.95 -4.09
N MET A 148 11.53 -15.36 -5.34
CA MET A 148 12.41 -16.32 -6.01
C MET A 148 13.77 -15.67 -6.35
N THR A 149 13.75 -14.51 -7.00
CA THR A 149 14.98 -13.80 -7.37
C THR A 149 15.55 -12.95 -6.24
N LYS A 150 14.78 -12.73 -5.17
CA LYS A 150 15.09 -11.85 -4.03
C LYS A 150 15.34 -10.39 -4.44
N GLU A 151 14.64 -9.94 -5.47
CA GLU A 151 14.79 -8.59 -6.03
C GLU A 151 13.53 -7.75 -5.82
N TYR A 152 13.72 -6.47 -5.53
CA TYR A 152 12.64 -5.48 -5.60
C TYR A 152 12.42 -5.06 -7.05
N LYS A 153 11.15 -5.01 -7.45
CA LYS A 153 10.73 -4.56 -8.78
C LYS A 153 9.72 -3.42 -8.66
N VAL A 154 9.87 -2.42 -9.52
CA VAL A 154 8.93 -1.32 -9.70
C VAL A 154 8.35 -1.44 -11.10
N VAL A 155 7.03 -1.58 -11.20
CA VAL A 155 6.29 -1.50 -12.46
C VAL A 155 5.78 -0.06 -12.60
N LYS A 156 5.93 0.51 -13.79
CA LYS A 156 5.43 1.83 -14.14
C LYS A 156 4.65 1.70 -15.43
N VAL A 157 3.38 2.08 -15.41
CA VAL A 157 2.53 2.11 -16.59
C VAL A 157 2.21 3.55 -16.94
N VAL A 158 2.65 3.94 -18.14
CA VAL A 158 2.45 5.27 -18.70
C VAL A 158 1.29 5.22 -19.67
N TYR A 159 0.30 6.09 -19.49
CA TYR A 159 -0.80 6.28 -20.44
C TYR A 159 -0.74 7.66 -21.07
N TRP A 160 -0.70 7.71 -22.40
CA TRP A 160 -0.77 8.95 -23.16
C TRP A 160 -2.21 9.30 -23.51
N ARG A 161 -2.63 10.52 -23.21
CA ARG A 161 -3.91 11.05 -23.69
C ARG A 161 -3.77 11.53 -25.12
N ILE A 162 -4.36 10.80 -26.06
CA ILE A 162 -4.53 11.28 -27.42
C ILE A 162 -5.75 12.22 -27.43
N ARG A 163 -5.53 13.54 -27.50
CA ARG A 163 -6.62 14.48 -27.76
C ARG A 163 -7.09 14.30 -29.20
N PRO A 164 -8.39 14.08 -29.46
CA PRO A 164 -8.89 14.08 -30.83
C PRO A 164 -8.70 15.47 -31.44
N ARG A 165 -8.36 15.52 -32.73
CA ARG A 165 -8.14 16.77 -33.51
C ARG A 165 -9.37 17.70 -33.60
N TYR A 166 -10.54 17.27 -33.12
CA TYR A 166 -11.76 18.07 -33.11
C TYR A 166 -12.46 18.01 -31.74
N PRO A 167 -12.91 19.16 -31.21
CA PRO A 167 -13.69 19.20 -29.98
C PRO A 167 -15.08 18.60 -30.25
N CYS A 168 -15.27 17.33 -29.88
CA CYS A 168 -16.57 16.69 -29.91
C CYS A 168 -17.11 16.62 -28.47
N HIS A 169 -18.28 17.22 -28.26
CA HIS A 169 -18.97 17.39 -26.97
C HIS A 169 -19.34 16.07 -26.26
N PHE A 170 -19.01 14.91 -26.85
CA PHE A 170 -19.29 13.57 -26.33
C PHE A 170 -18.07 12.63 -26.26
N SER A 171 -16.84 13.16 -26.35
CA SER A 171 -15.62 12.35 -26.34
C SER A 171 -15.15 11.99 -24.91
N ARG A 172 -15.68 10.90 -24.34
CA ARG A 172 -14.99 10.12 -23.29
C ARG A 172 -14.01 9.09 -23.87
N MET A 173 -13.69 9.18 -25.16
CA MET A 173 -12.87 8.18 -25.86
C MET A 173 -11.44 8.69 -25.99
N PHE A 174 -10.64 8.49 -24.96
CA PHE A 174 -9.19 8.57 -25.09
C PHE A 174 -8.72 7.19 -25.60
N SER A 175 -8.28 7.09 -26.86
CA SER A 175 -7.40 5.98 -27.23
C SER A 175 -6.12 6.19 -26.43
N LEU A 176 -5.95 5.41 -25.37
CA LEU A 176 -4.75 5.47 -24.55
C LEU A 176 -3.74 4.53 -25.17
N GLN A 177 -2.72 5.09 -25.80
CA GLN A 177 -1.49 4.33 -25.95
C GLN A 177 -0.94 4.13 -24.53
N SER A 178 -0.43 2.93 -24.25
CA SER A 178 0.21 2.60 -22.98
C SER A 178 1.61 2.10 -23.24
N GLU A 179 2.51 2.35 -22.29
CA GLU A 179 3.79 1.68 -22.20
C GLU A 179 3.99 1.22 -20.77
N VAL A 180 4.38 -0.04 -20.65
CA VAL A 180 4.77 -0.65 -19.39
C VAL A 180 6.28 -0.63 -19.33
N GLN A 181 6.80 -0.04 -18.28
CA GLN A 181 8.20 -0.06 -17.92
C GLN A 181 8.34 -0.78 -16.59
N ILE A 182 9.48 -1.42 -16.41
CA ILE A 182 9.80 -2.09 -15.16
C ILE A 182 11.25 -1.81 -14.81
N PHE A 183 11.49 -1.66 -13.52
CA PHE A 183 12.81 -1.43 -12.96
C PHE A 183 13.06 -2.46 -11.88
N THR A 184 14.26 -3.00 -11.86
CA THR A 184 14.72 -3.90 -10.81
C THR A 184 15.77 -3.17 -10.01
N LEU A 185 15.58 -3.10 -8.69
CA LEU A 185 16.50 -2.37 -7.81
C LEU A 185 17.92 -2.95 -7.92
N GLY A 186 18.92 -2.08 -8.02
CA GLY A 186 20.31 -2.46 -8.28
C GLY A 186 20.68 -2.60 -9.76
N LYS A 187 19.72 -2.51 -10.70
CA LYS A 187 20.00 -2.42 -12.14
C LYS A 187 20.13 -0.96 -12.59
N PRO A 188 20.86 -0.67 -13.69
CA PRO A 188 21.17 0.71 -14.07
C PRO A 188 20.02 1.45 -14.77
N SER A 189 19.04 0.75 -15.33
CA SER A 189 18.02 1.37 -16.19
C SER A 189 16.67 0.65 -16.15
N TRP A 190 15.64 1.39 -16.54
CA TRP A 190 14.31 0.86 -16.85
C TRP A 190 14.34 0.05 -18.13
N ARG A 191 13.47 -0.95 -18.20
CA ARG A 191 13.24 -1.76 -19.41
C ARG A 191 11.75 -1.72 -19.78
N SER A 192 11.49 -1.61 -21.08
CA SER A 192 10.13 -1.58 -21.61
C SER A 192 9.62 -3.01 -21.78
N LEU A 193 8.40 -3.27 -21.31
CA LEU A 193 7.65 -4.53 -21.51
C LEU A 193 6.62 -4.40 -22.63
N GLY A 194 6.58 -3.26 -23.34
CA GLY A 194 5.62 -3.00 -24.41
C GLY A 194 4.31 -2.41 -23.88
N LYS A 195 3.19 -2.79 -24.50
CA LYS A 195 1.88 -2.13 -24.28
C LYS A 195 0.92 -3.06 -23.56
N ILE A 196 0.03 -2.48 -22.75
CA ILE A 196 -1.08 -3.17 -22.09
C ILE A 196 -2.42 -2.70 -22.66
N PRO A 197 -3.36 -3.60 -23.04
CA PRO A 197 -4.66 -3.20 -23.59
C PRO A 197 -5.67 -2.77 -22.51
N HIS A 198 -5.26 -2.66 -21.25
CA HIS A 198 -6.09 -2.28 -20.11
C HIS A 198 -5.70 -0.89 -19.61
N HIS A 199 -6.70 -0.11 -19.17
CA HIS A 199 -6.47 1.16 -18.50
C HIS A 199 -6.60 0.95 -17.00
N LEU A 200 -5.47 0.71 -16.34
CA LEU A 200 -5.40 0.48 -14.90
C LEU A 200 -5.82 1.73 -14.12
N TYR A 201 -6.47 1.51 -12.99
CA TYR A 201 -6.89 2.55 -12.05
C TYR A 201 -5.84 2.70 -10.95
N ASP A 202 -5.40 3.94 -10.69
CA ASP A 202 -4.53 4.24 -9.54
C ASP A 202 -5.39 4.27 -8.27
N GLN A 203 -5.37 3.18 -7.50
CA GLN A 203 -6.09 3.06 -6.22
C GLN A 203 -5.36 3.78 -5.05
N GLY A 204 -4.17 4.34 -5.30
CA GLY A 204 -3.33 5.01 -4.30
C GLY A 204 -2.24 4.12 -3.71
N PRO A 205 -1.85 4.32 -2.44
CA PRO A 205 -0.58 3.83 -1.89
C PRO A 205 -0.53 2.33 -1.59
N SER A 206 -1.69 1.66 -1.52
CA SER A 206 -1.81 0.26 -1.12
C SER A 206 -2.01 -0.63 -2.35
N GLN A 207 -1.01 -0.69 -3.22
CA GLN A 207 -0.99 -1.69 -4.30
C GLN A 207 -0.82 -3.08 -3.70
N VAL A 208 -1.66 -4.01 -4.16
CA VAL A 208 -1.83 -5.30 -3.50
C VAL A 208 -0.91 -6.34 -4.11
N LEU A 209 0.06 -6.80 -3.32
CA LEU A 209 0.96 -7.90 -3.66
C LEU A 209 0.48 -9.18 -2.96
N VAL A 210 -0.10 -10.12 -3.71
CA VAL A 210 -0.54 -11.43 -3.21
C VAL A 210 0.02 -12.51 -4.13
N ASN A 211 0.59 -13.57 -3.55
CA ASN A 211 1.23 -14.67 -4.30
C ASN A 211 2.23 -14.21 -5.37
N GLY A 212 3.05 -13.22 -5.03
CA GLY A 212 4.08 -12.71 -5.95
C GLY A 212 3.53 -11.87 -7.12
N ARG A 213 2.22 -11.60 -7.15
CA ARG A 213 1.58 -10.80 -8.20
C ARG A 213 1.02 -9.50 -7.66
N LEU A 214 1.23 -8.42 -8.39
CA LEU A 214 0.63 -7.10 -8.13
C LEU A 214 -0.76 -7.04 -8.74
N HIS A 215 -1.72 -6.38 -8.10
CA HIS A 215 -3.12 -6.34 -8.55
C HIS A 215 -3.65 -4.92 -8.69
N TRP A 216 -4.44 -4.68 -9.74
CA TRP A 216 -5.16 -3.42 -9.99
C TRP A 216 -6.54 -3.70 -10.57
N THR A 217 -7.47 -2.78 -10.36
CA THR A 217 -8.70 -2.72 -11.17
C THR A 217 -8.52 -1.82 -12.38
N THR A 218 -9.35 -2.02 -13.40
CA THR A 218 -9.37 -1.15 -14.58
C THR A 218 -10.47 -0.10 -14.50
N TRP A 219 -10.34 0.98 -15.27
CA TRP A 219 -11.48 1.85 -15.54
C TRP A 219 -12.60 1.08 -16.28
N PRO A 220 -13.89 1.37 -16.00
CA PRO A 220 -15.00 0.77 -16.74
C PRO A 220 -14.93 1.11 -18.23
N ARG A 221 -15.16 0.12 -19.09
CA ARG A 221 -15.30 0.35 -20.54
C ARG A 221 -16.74 0.73 -20.86
N LYS A 222 -16.96 1.62 -21.83
CA LYS A 222 -18.28 2.19 -22.19
C LYS A 222 -19.41 1.15 -22.39
N TYR A 223 -19.08 -0.08 -22.78
CA TYR A 223 -20.02 -1.16 -23.08
C TYR A 223 -19.90 -2.38 -22.14
N ARG A 224 -19.01 -2.34 -21.15
CA ARG A 224 -18.92 -3.38 -20.10
C ARG A 224 -19.35 -2.78 -18.77
N ILE A 225 -20.22 -3.50 -18.09
CA ILE A 225 -20.61 -3.22 -16.71
C ILE A 225 -19.43 -3.67 -15.83
N GLY A 226 -19.00 -2.82 -14.88
CA GLY A 226 -17.91 -3.12 -13.95
C GLY A 226 -16.47 -2.88 -14.46
N CYS A 227 -15.49 -3.24 -13.62
CA CYS A 227 -14.06 -3.22 -13.93
C CYS A 227 -13.50 -4.65 -14.05
N SER A 228 -12.38 -4.80 -14.77
CA SER A 228 -11.58 -6.04 -14.75
C SER A 228 -10.57 -5.98 -13.60
N LEU A 229 -10.22 -7.15 -13.07
CA LEU A 229 -9.13 -7.32 -12.11
C LEU A 229 -7.91 -7.84 -12.87
N ILE A 230 -6.83 -7.06 -12.89
CA ILE A 230 -5.61 -7.37 -13.62
C ILE A 230 -4.50 -7.63 -12.60
N SER A 231 -3.80 -8.74 -12.76
CA SER A 231 -2.57 -9.04 -12.05
C SER A 231 -1.36 -8.85 -12.95
N PHE A 232 -0.21 -8.56 -12.34
CA PHE A 232 1.11 -8.61 -12.96
C PHE A 232 2.00 -9.51 -12.13
N ASP A 233 2.52 -10.57 -12.73
CA ASP A 233 3.39 -11.51 -12.06
C ASP A 233 4.83 -10.99 -12.03
N LEU A 234 5.44 -10.90 -10.83
CA LEU A 234 6.80 -10.40 -10.71
C LEU A 234 7.86 -11.42 -11.18
N GLU A 235 7.50 -12.69 -11.37
CA GLU A 235 8.40 -13.74 -11.82
C GLU A 235 8.52 -13.77 -13.34
N ASP A 236 7.41 -14.00 -14.04
CA ASP A 236 7.39 -14.08 -15.51
C ASP A 236 7.09 -12.75 -16.23
N GLU A 237 6.75 -11.72 -15.44
CA GLU A 237 6.56 -10.34 -15.91
C GLU A 237 5.44 -10.20 -16.93
N GLN A 238 4.39 -11.02 -16.78
CA GLN A 238 3.20 -10.98 -17.60
C GLN A 238 1.99 -10.42 -16.85
N PHE A 239 1.14 -9.71 -17.59
CA PHE A 239 -0.19 -9.34 -17.13
C PHE A 239 -1.19 -10.46 -17.36
N ARG A 240 -2.07 -10.69 -16.39
CA ARG A 240 -3.15 -11.67 -16.48
C ARG A 240 -4.44 -11.08 -15.94
N GLU A 241 -5.57 -11.43 -16.55
CA GLU A 241 -6.88 -11.13 -15.98
C GLU A 241 -7.19 -12.18 -14.92
N VAL A 242 -7.51 -11.73 -13.71
CA VAL A 242 -7.92 -12.60 -12.60
C VAL A 242 -9.43 -12.77 -12.65
N SER A 243 -9.88 -14.02 -12.57
CA SER A 243 -11.30 -14.35 -12.60
C SER A 243 -12.05 -13.75 -11.40
N LYS A 244 -13.18 -13.12 -11.70
CA LYS A 244 -14.13 -12.56 -10.71
C LYS A 244 -15.33 -13.52 -10.55
N PRO A 245 -16.06 -13.50 -9.42
CA PRO A 245 -17.26 -14.32 -9.28
C PRO A 245 -18.32 -13.91 -10.32
N ASP A 246 -19.02 -14.91 -10.90
CA ASP A 246 -20.06 -14.70 -11.93
C ASP A 246 -21.33 -14.04 -11.36
N SER A 247 -21.55 -14.21 -10.06
CA SER A 247 -22.71 -13.68 -9.37
C SER A 247 -22.24 -12.81 -8.20
N GLY A 248 -22.62 -11.53 -8.21
CA GLY A 248 -22.37 -10.63 -7.09
C GLY A 248 -22.02 -9.21 -7.52
N GLY A 249 -21.67 -8.37 -6.54
CA GLY A 249 -21.34 -6.98 -6.81
C GLY A 249 -20.02 -6.79 -7.58
N LEU A 250 -19.05 -7.69 -7.43
CA LEU A 250 -17.73 -7.61 -8.11
C LEU A 250 -17.83 -7.76 -9.63
N GLU A 251 -18.88 -8.41 -10.13
CA GLU A 251 -19.13 -8.50 -11.56
C GLU A 251 -19.54 -7.13 -12.14
N ARG A 252 -20.40 -6.41 -11.41
CA ARG A 252 -21.18 -5.28 -11.94
C ARG A 252 -20.67 -3.90 -11.52
N PHE A 253 -19.95 -3.82 -10.40
CA PHE A 253 -19.52 -2.55 -9.84
C PHE A 253 -18.00 -2.41 -9.85
N THR A 254 -17.54 -1.17 -9.70
CA THR A 254 -16.13 -0.89 -9.39
C THR A 254 -15.86 -1.23 -7.94
N PHE A 255 -14.70 -1.82 -7.68
CA PHE A 255 -14.26 -2.18 -6.33
C PHE A 255 -12.79 -1.80 -6.14
N ASP A 256 -12.40 -1.64 -4.89
CA ASP A 256 -10.99 -1.53 -4.49
C ASP A 256 -10.43 -2.92 -4.21
N VAL A 257 -9.12 -3.08 -4.31
CA VAL A 257 -8.45 -4.35 -4.02
C VAL A 257 -7.61 -4.15 -2.76
N VAL A 258 -7.62 -5.13 -1.88
CA VAL A 258 -6.82 -5.14 -0.65
C VAL A 258 -6.27 -6.54 -0.39
N GLU A 259 -5.16 -6.64 0.32
CA GLU A 259 -4.71 -7.89 0.92
C GLU A 259 -5.40 -8.05 2.28
N LEU A 260 -5.99 -9.22 2.52
CA LEU A 260 -6.69 -9.52 3.77
C LEU A 260 -6.35 -10.93 4.25
N GLY A 261 -5.53 -11.02 5.29
CA GLY A 261 -5.15 -12.31 5.91
C GLY A 261 -4.39 -13.24 4.95
N GLY A 262 -3.50 -12.69 4.15
CA GLY A 262 -2.75 -13.37 3.08
C GLY A 262 -3.53 -13.59 1.78
N CYS A 263 -4.81 -13.23 1.75
CA CYS A 263 -5.70 -13.49 0.61
C CYS A 263 -5.96 -12.22 -0.21
N LEU A 264 -6.26 -12.39 -1.49
CA LEU A 264 -6.72 -11.29 -2.35
C LEU A 264 -8.19 -10.97 -2.04
N ALA A 265 -8.50 -9.72 -1.77
CA ALA A 265 -9.85 -9.28 -1.45
C ALA A 265 -10.33 -8.12 -2.35
N GLY A 266 -11.61 -8.14 -2.69
CA GLY A 266 -12.32 -7.08 -3.40
C GLY A 266 -13.30 -6.38 -2.47
N VAL A 267 -13.19 -5.05 -2.39
CA VAL A 267 -14.01 -4.19 -1.51
C VAL A 267 -15.02 -3.42 -2.34
N LEU A 268 -16.29 -3.75 -2.16
CA LEU A 268 -17.41 -3.08 -2.81
C LEU A 268 -17.98 -1.99 -1.91
N HIS A 269 -18.03 -0.78 -2.45
CA HIS A 269 -18.72 0.34 -1.82
C HIS A 269 -20.17 0.37 -2.26
N LEU A 270 -21.08 0.01 -1.35
CA LEU A 270 -22.51 0.03 -1.61
C LEU A 270 -23.12 1.40 -1.31
N HIS A 271 -24.40 1.55 -1.67
CA HIS A 271 -25.13 2.78 -1.40
C HIS A 271 -25.17 3.06 0.12
N TYR A 272 -25.11 4.34 0.47
CA TYR A 272 -25.15 4.82 1.86
C TYR A 272 -23.90 4.51 2.72
N GLY A 273 -22.82 3.98 2.15
CA GLY A 273 -21.54 3.80 2.85
C GLY A 273 -21.34 2.44 3.52
N GLN A 274 -22.19 1.44 3.19
CA GLN A 274 -21.95 0.04 3.54
C GLN A 274 -20.84 -0.55 2.67
N LEU A 275 -20.09 -1.51 3.22
CA LEU A 275 -19.05 -2.24 2.49
C LEU A 275 -19.35 -3.73 2.44
N GLU A 276 -19.12 -4.35 1.29
CA GLU A 276 -18.99 -5.80 1.19
C GLU A 276 -17.55 -6.14 0.83
N ILE A 277 -16.95 -7.05 1.59
CA ILE A 277 -15.60 -7.53 1.35
C ILE A 277 -15.68 -8.98 0.91
N TRP A 278 -15.24 -9.22 -0.32
CA TRP A 278 -15.16 -10.54 -0.92
C TRP A 278 -13.71 -11.00 -0.88
N VAL A 279 -13.46 -12.23 -0.46
CA VAL A 279 -12.11 -12.78 -0.29
C VAL A 279 -11.96 -14.03 -1.14
N MET A 280 -10.88 -14.08 -1.91
CA MET A 280 -10.48 -15.25 -2.70
C MET A 280 -9.66 -16.18 -1.80
N LYS A 281 -10.30 -17.24 -1.29
CA LYS A 281 -9.65 -18.17 -0.34
C LYS A 281 -8.56 -19.02 -0.99
N GLU A 282 -8.73 -19.37 -2.26
CA GLU A 282 -7.75 -20.08 -3.06
C GLU A 282 -7.39 -19.23 -4.27
N TYR A 283 -6.14 -18.82 -4.35
CA TYR A 283 -5.70 -17.89 -5.37
C TYR A 283 -5.86 -18.45 -6.79
N ASP A 284 -6.30 -17.60 -7.71
CA ASP A 284 -6.69 -17.95 -9.09
C ASP A 284 -7.85 -18.95 -9.24
N LEU A 285 -8.48 -19.39 -8.15
CA LEU A 285 -9.69 -20.20 -8.20
C LEU A 285 -10.93 -19.31 -8.11
N LYS A 286 -11.68 -19.23 -9.20
CA LYS A 286 -12.88 -18.37 -9.32
C LYS A 286 -13.97 -18.73 -8.31
N GLU A 287 -14.15 -20.01 -8.05
CA GLU A 287 -15.17 -20.55 -7.15
C GLU A 287 -14.84 -20.30 -5.68
N SER A 288 -13.60 -19.88 -5.37
CA SER A 288 -13.14 -19.63 -3.99
C SER A 288 -13.50 -18.24 -3.46
N TRP A 289 -14.05 -17.37 -4.31
CA TRP A 289 -14.52 -16.05 -3.88
C TRP A 289 -15.73 -16.20 -2.97
N ILE A 290 -15.58 -15.80 -1.72
CA ILE A 290 -16.68 -15.74 -0.76
C ILE A 290 -16.89 -14.32 -0.27
N LYS A 291 -18.15 -13.93 -0.04
CA LYS A 291 -18.43 -12.71 0.71
C LYS A 291 -18.16 -12.98 2.19
N GLU A 292 -17.03 -12.51 2.69
CA GLU A 292 -16.61 -12.80 4.05
C GLU A 292 -17.13 -11.75 5.02
N PHE A 293 -17.03 -10.45 4.68
CA PHE A 293 -17.45 -9.37 5.56
C PHE A 293 -18.58 -8.52 4.95
N SER A 294 -19.49 -8.08 5.81
CA SER A 294 -20.49 -7.06 5.49
C SER A 294 -20.42 -5.97 6.56
N VAL A 295 -19.77 -4.86 6.23
CA VAL A 295 -19.50 -3.77 7.17
C VAL A 295 -20.65 -2.77 7.09
N ALA A 296 -21.31 -2.55 8.23
CA ALA A 296 -22.38 -1.58 8.35
C ALA A 296 -21.86 -0.14 8.25
N ILE A 297 -22.80 0.81 8.12
CA ILE A 297 -22.46 2.24 8.11
C ILE A 297 -21.98 2.62 9.51
N HIS A 298 -20.80 3.23 9.59
CA HIS A 298 -20.25 3.80 10.81
C HIS A 298 -19.74 5.22 10.55
N ILE A 299 -19.96 6.10 11.51
CA ILE A 299 -19.36 7.43 11.53
C ILE A 299 -18.48 7.48 12.78
N PRO A 300 -17.14 7.47 12.61
CA PRO A 300 -16.22 7.59 13.74
C PRO A 300 -16.49 8.85 14.56
N ARG A 301 -16.33 8.79 15.88
CA ARG A 301 -16.56 9.94 16.79
C ARG A 301 -15.70 11.15 16.41
N GLY A 302 -14.47 10.89 15.95
CA GLY A 302 -13.56 11.93 15.46
C GLY A 302 -14.08 12.71 14.24
N LEU A 303 -15.14 12.22 13.58
CA LEU A 303 -15.79 12.80 12.41
C LEU A 303 -17.17 13.42 12.70
N GLU A 304 -17.79 13.14 13.85
CA GLU A 304 -19.15 13.60 14.19
C GLU A 304 -19.23 15.12 14.43
N HIS A 305 -18.14 15.74 14.91
CA HIS A 305 -18.08 17.18 15.21
C HIS A 305 -17.34 18.02 14.16
N ALA A 306 -17.01 17.45 13.01
CA ALA A 306 -16.38 18.20 11.93
C ALA A 306 -17.44 19.01 11.18
N ASP A 307 -17.33 20.34 11.19
CA ASP A 307 -18.12 21.17 10.30
C ASP A 307 -17.60 21.00 8.86
N TRP A 308 -18.22 20.04 8.16
CA TRP A 308 -17.80 19.57 6.83
C TRP A 308 -17.85 20.67 5.76
N ASN A 309 -18.61 21.74 5.99
CA ASN A 309 -18.72 22.88 5.09
C ASN A 309 -17.68 23.98 5.35
N SER A 310 -17.14 24.07 6.58
CA SER A 310 -16.07 25.03 6.95
C SER A 310 -14.67 24.40 6.99
N ALA A 311 -14.54 23.10 6.74
CA ALA A 311 -13.26 22.39 6.61
C ALA A 311 -12.52 22.75 5.30
N GLU A 312 -12.14 24.02 5.12
CA GLU A 312 -11.18 24.48 4.11
C GLU A 312 -9.94 23.57 3.91
N PRO A 313 -9.33 22.96 4.97
CA PRO A 313 -8.21 22.04 4.78
C PRO A 313 -8.50 20.84 3.86
N PHE A 314 -9.76 20.40 3.74
CA PHE A 314 -10.13 19.26 2.90
C PHE A 314 -9.90 19.52 1.41
N ARG A 315 -10.03 20.77 0.94
CA ARG A 315 -9.77 21.12 -0.47
C ARG A 315 -8.29 21.27 -0.78
N ASN A 316 -7.46 21.48 0.24
CA ASN A 316 -6.04 21.79 0.09
C ASN A 316 -5.14 20.56 0.34
N SER A 317 -5.65 19.49 0.94
CA SER A 317 -4.92 18.23 1.09
C SER A 317 -4.75 17.52 -0.25
N LYS A 318 -3.54 16.99 -0.49
CA LYS A 318 -3.24 16.18 -1.67
C LYS A 318 -3.84 14.77 -1.60
N PHE A 319 -4.27 14.33 -0.41
CA PHE A 319 -4.90 13.03 -0.19
C PHE A 319 -6.41 13.05 -0.40
N TYR A 320 -7.00 14.23 -0.63
CA TYR A 320 -8.44 14.34 -0.74
C TYR A 320 -9.01 13.48 -1.89
N ARG A 321 -9.81 12.47 -1.52
CA ARG A 321 -10.58 11.64 -2.45
C ARG A 321 -12.05 12.01 -2.38
N LYS A 322 -12.60 12.50 -3.50
CA LYS A 322 -14.00 12.97 -3.59
C LYS A 322 -15.04 11.84 -3.41
N SER A 323 -14.65 10.57 -3.58
CA SER A 323 -15.59 9.44 -3.74
C SER A 323 -15.48 8.31 -2.71
N SER A 324 -14.38 8.20 -1.94
CA SER A 324 -14.18 7.09 -0.99
C SER A 324 -14.29 7.59 0.45
N PHE A 325 -15.37 7.20 1.14
CA PHE A 325 -15.59 7.57 2.55
C PHE A 325 -14.75 6.69 3.50
N VAL A 326 -14.47 5.45 3.08
CA VAL A 326 -13.79 4.42 3.87
C VAL A 326 -12.78 3.70 2.98
N ARG A 327 -11.66 3.25 3.54
CA ARG A 327 -10.71 2.34 2.91
C ARG A 327 -10.43 1.19 3.85
N VAL A 328 -10.45 -0.03 3.33
CA VAL A 328 -9.98 -1.21 4.07
C VAL A 328 -8.46 -1.25 3.99
N LEU A 329 -7.79 -1.34 5.14
CA LEU A 329 -6.33 -1.39 5.21
C LEU A 329 -5.80 -2.81 5.30
N GLY A 330 -6.48 -3.69 6.03
CA GLY A 330 -6.06 -5.07 6.26
C GLY A 330 -6.83 -5.73 7.40
N LEU A 331 -6.34 -6.90 7.84
CA LEU A 331 -6.92 -7.69 8.92
C LEU A 331 -5.96 -7.69 10.12
N LEU A 332 -6.51 -7.54 11.32
CA LEU A 332 -5.78 -7.71 12.57
C LEU A 332 -5.77 -9.18 13.00
N LYS A 333 -4.85 -9.54 13.90
CA LYS A 333 -4.67 -10.91 14.41
C LYS A 333 -5.91 -11.44 15.14
N ASN A 334 -6.67 -10.54 15.78
CA ASN A 334 -7.93 -10.87 16.44
C ASN A 334 -9.09 -11.14 15.44
N GLY A 335 -8.87 -10.92 14.15
CA GLY A 335 -9.86 -11.07 13.08
C GLY A 335 -10.69 -9.81 12.79
N GLU A 336 -10.39 -8.69 13.45
CA GLU A 336 -11.04 -7.41 13.16
C GLU A 336 -10.51 -6.79 11.86
N VAL A 337 -11.40 -6.15 11.11
CA VAL A 337 -11.05 -5.44 9.88
C VAL A 337 -10.58 -4.04 10.25
N LEU A 338 -9.39 -3.66 9.79
CA LEU A 338 -8.84 -2.32 9.97
C LEU A 338 -9.30 -1.40 8.84
N LEU A 339 -9.90 -0.27 9.22
CA LEU A 339 -10.53 0.69 8.33
C LEU A 339 -9.95 2.09 8.53
N GLU A 340 -9.81 2.84 7.44
CA GLU A 340 -9.52 4.27 7.44
C GLU A 340 -10.72 5.05 6.90
N TYR A 341 -11.19 6.04 7.66
CA TYR A 341 -12.29 6.91 7.28
C TYR A 341 -11.78 8.31 6.93
N LYS A 342 -12.11 8.76 5.71
CA LYS A 342 -11.85 10.12 5.18
C LYS A 342 -10.44 10.68 5.48
N CYS A 343 -9.41 9.84 5.41
CA CYS A 343 -8.04 10.25 5.67
C CYS A 343 -7.85 10.94 7.04
N ARG A 344 -8.58 10.48 8.08
CA ARG A 344 -8.63 11.16 9.39
C ARG A 344 -8.88 10.25 10.59
N ALA A 345 -9.62 9.16 10.42
CA ALA A 345 -9.91 8.25 11.53
C ALA A 345 -9.50 6.83 11.17
N LEU A 346 -8.89 6.13 12.13
CA LEU A 346 -8.67 4.70 12.07
C LEU A 346 -9.71 4.00 12.95
N VAL A 347 -10.27 2.91 12.45
CA VAL A 347 -11.33 2.16 13.13
C VAL A 347 -11.10 0.68 12.93
N THR A 348 -11.36 -0.13 13.95
CA THR A 348 -11.48 -1.58 13.79
C THR A 348 -12.95 -1.98 13.78
N TYR A 349 -13.27 -2.99 12.98
CA TYR A 349 -14.60 -3.57 12.89
C TYR A 349 -14.55 -5.05 13.25
N ASP A 350 -15.28 -5.44 14.29
CA ASP A 350 -15.51 -6.84 14.62
C ASP A 350 -16.81 -7.31 13.98
N GLN A 351 -16.72 -8.32 13.11
CA GLN A 351 -17.88 -8.90 12.45
C GLN A 351 -18.74 -9.76 13.40
N LYS A 352 -18.15 -10.37 14.44
CA LYS A 352 -18.87 -11.26 15.36
C LYS A 352 -19.93 -10.48 16.13
N ASP A 353 -19.53 -9.32 16.64
CA ASP A 353 -20.40 -8.46 17.44
C ASP A 353 -21.00 -7.31 16.62
N GLY A 354 -20.50 -7.07 15.40
CA GLY A 354 -20.92 -5.95 14.55
C GLY A 354 -20.51 -4.60 15.11
N THR A 355 -19.46 -4.56 15.94
CA THR A 355 -19.02 -3.39 16.69
C THR A 355 -17.88 -2.66 15.97
N PHE A 356 -17.79 -1.36 16.24
CA PHE A 356 -16.72 -0.51 15.75
C PHE A 356 -15.96 0.08 16.93
N MET A 357 -14.64 0.09 16.84
CA MET A 357 -13.76 0.73 17.82
C MET A 357 -12.89 1.77 17.14
N ASP A 358 -13.02 3.02 17.56
CA ASP A 358 -12.17 4.11 17.07
C ASP A 358 -10.76 4.00 17.68
N LEU A 359 -9.74 3.91 16.81
CA LEU A 359 -8.35 3.88 17.22
C LEU A 359 -7.80 5.31 17.27
N THR A 360 -7.61 5.83 18.48
CA THR A 360 -7.05 7.17 18.70
C THR A 360 -5.80 7.08 19.57
N PHE A 361 -4.68 7.57 19.05
CA PHE A 361 -3.39 7.51 19.72
C PHE A 361 -2.80 8.90 19.97
N PRO A 362 -2.08 9.12 21.08
CA PRO A 362 -1.35 10.35 21.30
C PRO A 362 -0.37 10.66 20.17
N GLY A 363 -0.38 11.90 19.67
CA GLY A 363 0.50 12.38 18.61
C GLY A 363 0.04 12.06 17.17
N MET A 364 -1.13 11.44 17.01
CA MET A 364 -1.70 11.15 15.70
C MET A 364 -2.01 12.44 14.93
N PRO A 365 -1.59 12.56 13.65
CA PRO A 365 -1.92 13.71 12.83
C PRO A 365 -3.42 13.78 12.56
N TYR A 366 -3.92 14.98 12.29
CA TYR A 366 -5.34 15.22 12.06
C TYR A 366 -5.80 14.80 10.65
N TRP A 367 -4.94 14.95 9.65
CA TRP A 367 -5.16 14.49 8.28
C TRP A 367 -4.02 13.57 7.87
N PHE A 368 -4.35 12.37 7.39
CA PHE A 368 -3.36 11.41 6.99
C PHE A 368 -3.90 10.33 6.05
N GLU A 369 -2.97 9.71 5.34
CA GLU A 369 -3.17 8.45 4.65
C GLU A 369 -2.30 7.38 5.32
N ALA A 370 -2.91 6.29 5.78
CA ALA A 370 -2.22 5.15 6.39
C ALA A 370 -1.84 4.12 5.32
N VAL A 371 -0.72 3.43 5.52
CA VAL A 371 -0.25 2.35 4.64
C VAL A 371 0.23 1.21 5.52
N VAL A 372 -0.27 0.00 5.27
CA VAL A 372 0.23 -1.20 5.94
C VAL A 372 1.67 -1.45 5.51
N HIS A 373 2.53 -1.69 6.48
CA HIS A 373 3.96 -1.78 6.27
C HIS A 373 4.59 -2.85 7.14
N GLU A 374 5.37 -3.72 6.51
CA GLU A 374 6.24 -4.64 7.21
C GLU A 374 7.53 -3.91 7.59
N GLY A 375 7.65 -3.46 8.83
CA GLY A 375 8.86 -2.78 9.29
C GLY A 375 10.11 -3.65 9.09
N SER A 376 11.24 -3.03 8.72
CA SER A 376 12.49 -3.76 8.55
C SER A 376 13.72 -2.94 8.95
N ILE A 377 14.70 -3.65 9.51
CA ILE A 377 16.03 -3.13 9.82
C ILE A 377 17.03 -3.29 8.67
N HIS A 378 16.59 -3.81 7.52
CA HIS A 378 17.40 -4.06 6.33
C HIS A 378 17.90 -2.76 5.69
N TRP A 379 19.20 -2.66 5.45
CA TRP A 379 19.81 -1.51 4.81
C TRP A 379 19.62 -1.58 3.30
N ILE A 380 19.34 -0.46 2.65
CA ILE A 380 19.12 -0.47 1.19
C ILE A 380 20.45 -0.68 0.45
N ASP A 381 21.57 -0.19 0.99
CA ASP A 381 22.88 -0.24 0.33
C ASP A 381 23.37 -1.68 0.08
N THR A 382 22.88 -2.67 0.83
CA THR A 382 23.19 -4.09 0.59
C THR A 382 22.43 -4.67 -0.62
N LEU A 383 21.46 -3.95 -1.18
CA LEU A 383 20.66 -4.36 -2.35
C LEU A 383 21.26 -3.87 -3.68
N THR A 384 22.27 -3.00 -3.63
CA THR A 384 22.89 -2.39 -4.82
C THR A 384 24.35 -2.77 -5.01
N GLY A 385 24.80 -3.82 -4.32
CA GLY A 385 26.18 -4.34 -4.37
C GLY A 385 26.48 -5.23 -5.57
#